data_AF-A0A962YZC2-F1
#
_entry.id   AF-A0A962YZC2-F1
#
_cell.length_a   1.000
_cell.length_b   1.000
_cell.length_c   1.000
_cell.angle_alpha   90.00
_cell.angle_beta   90.00
_cell.angle_gamma   90.00
#
_symmetry.space_group_name_H-M   'P 1'
#
loop_
_entity.id
_entity.type
_entity.pdbx_description
1 polymer ?
#
loop_
_entity_poly.entity_id
_entity_poly.type
_entity_poly.pdbx_seq_one_letter_code
_entity_poly.pdbx_strand_id
1 'polypeptide(L)' 'VIASKTGLPVSTTHIAVGAVMGVGLARGVGALDMRVIGNIVVSWVVTLPAGGILAALFFFLFKGIFG' A
#
# COMPACT_ATOMS: atom_id res chain seq x y z
N VAL A 1 9.34 15.81 2.70
CA VAL A 1 9.85 16.73 3.75
C VAL A 1 8.89 16.85 4.93
N ILE A 2 7.61 17.17 4.72
CA ILE A 2 6.63 17.34 5.83
C ILE A 2 6.53 16.06 6.68
N ALA A 3 6.20 14.91 6.08
CA ALA A 3 6.06 13.66 6.83
C ALA A 3 7.33 13.25 7.60
N SER A 4 8.50 13.46 6.99
CA SER A 4 9.80 13.19 7.63
C SER A 4 10.06 14.10 8.83
N LYS A 5 9.68 15.38 8.73
CA LYS A 5 9.82 16.36 9.83
C LYS A 5 8.85 16.10 10.98
N THR A 6 7.69 15.52 10.70
CA THR A 6 6.68 15.19 11.70
C THR A 6 6.80 13.77 12.25
N GLY A 7 7.74 12.97 11.75
CA GLY A 7 7.93 11.58 12.18
C GLY A 7 6.77 10.64 11.84
N LEU A 8 5.86 11.06 10.95
CA LEU A 8 4.69 10.24 10.60
C LEU A 8 5.11 9.08 9.69
N PRO A 9 4.78 7.83 10.04
CA PRO A 9 5.02 6.69 9.16
C PRO A 9 4.05 6.77 7.98
N VAL A 10 4.56 7.19 6.81
CA VAL A 10 3.78 7.31 5.57
C VAL A 10 4.32 6.38 4.50
N SER A 11 3.45 5.91 3.61
CA SER A 11 3.81 5.10 2.46
C SER A 11 4.27 5.97 1.30
N THR A 12 5.54 5.89 0.90
CA THR A 12 6.07 6.61 -0.27
C THR A 12 5.49 6.09 -1.58
N THR A 13 5.12 4.80 -1.66
CA THR A 13 4.45 4.20 -2.80
C THR A 13 3.08 4.84 -3.07
N HIS A 14 2.25 5.02 -2.04
CA HIS A 14 0.95 5.70 -2.17
C HIS A 14 1.11 7.15 -2.64
N ILE A 15 2.11 7.85 -2.11
CA ILE A 15 2.39 9.24 -2.48
C ILE A 15 2.79 9.33 -3.96
N ALA A 16 3.69 8.47 -4.42
CA ALA A 16 4.15 8.47 -5.81
C ALA A 16 3.01 8.11 -6.80
N VAL A 17 2.26 7.05 -6.52
CA VAL A 17 1.11 6.65 -7.35
C VAL A 17 0.05 7.75 -7.37
N GLY A 18 -0.26 8.34 -6.20
CA GLY A 18 -1.17 9.49 -6.09
C GLY A 18 -0.75 10.69 -6.93
N ALA A 19 0.55 11.03 -6.92
CA ALA A 19 1.10 12.12 -7.73
C ALA A 19 0.94 11.84 -9.23
N VAL A 20 1.26 10.62 -9.69
CA VAL A 20 1.11 10.22 -11.11
C VAL A 20 -0.36 10.24 -11.53
N MET A 21 -1.27 9.72 -10.70
CA MET A 21 -2.71 9.78 -10.95
C MET A 21 -3.20 11.23 -11.04
N GLY A 22 -2.74 12.12 -10.15
CA GLY A 22 -3.09 13.54 -10.18
C GLY A 22 -2.65 14.25 -11.46
N VAL A 23 -1.44 13.96 -11.96
CA VAL A 23 -0.97 14.48 -13.26
C VAL A 23 -1.83 13.94 -14.41
N GLY A 24 -2.20 12.67 -14.37
CA GLY A 24 -3.10 12.07 -15.37
C GLY A 24 -4.51 12.69 -15.33
N LEU A 25 -5.07 12.92 -14.14
CA LEU A 25 -6.36 13.61 -13.97
C LEU A 25 -6.34 15.02 -14.55
N ALA A 26 -5.24 15.76 -14.41
CA ALA A 26 -5.07 17.09 -14.99
C ALA A 26 -5.11 17.07 -16.54
N ARG A 27 -4.81 15.92 -17.17
CA ARG A 27 -4.93 15.69 -18.62
C ARG A 27 -6.27 15.09 -19.03
N GLY A 28 -7.19 14.87 -18.08
CA GLY A 28 -8.51 14.28 -18.28
C GLY A 28 -8.58 12.83 -17.83
N VAL A 29 -9.75 12.42 -17.35
CA VAL A 29 -10.00 11.07 -16.79
C VAL A 29 -9.70 9.95 -17.79
N GLY A 30 -9.89 10.19 -19.09
CA GLY A 30 -9.56 9.24 -20.16
C GLY A 30 -8.07 8.99 -20.37
N ALA A 31 -7.18 9.82 -19.80
CA ALA A 31 -5.74 9.61 -19.83
C ALA A 31 -5.26 8.60 -18.76
N LEU A 32 -6.17 8.12 -17.90
CA LEU A 32 -5.89 7.15 -16.86
C LEU A 32 -6.42 5.77 -17.22
N ASP A 33 -5.61 4.75 -16.97
CA ASP A 33 -6.08 3.38 -16.99
C ASP A 33 -6.75 3.04 -15.65
N MET A 34 -8.08 3.11 -15.63
CA MET A 34 -8.89 2.81 -14.44
C MET A 34 -8.77 1.35 -13.99
N ARG A 35 -8.45 0.43 -14.89
CA ARG A 35 -8.22 -0.98 -14.54
C ARG A 35 -6.93 -1.12 -13.74
N VAL A 36 -5.87 -0.42 -14.14
CA VAL A 36 -4.60 -0.40 -13.41
C VAL A 36 -4.78 0.22 -12.04
N ILE A 37 -5.45 1.37 -11.95
CA ILE A 37 -5.73 2.04 -10.67
C ILE A 37 -6.53 1.12 -9.73
N GLY A 38 -7.58 0.47 -10.24
CA GLY A 38 -8.37 -0.48 -9.47
C GLY A 38 -7.52 -1.63 -8.92
N ASN A 39 -6.67 -2.22 -9.74
CA ASN A 39 -5.76 -3.29 -9.31
C ASN A 39 -4.79 -2.82 -8.21
N ILE A 40 -4.27 -1.59 -8.32
CA ILE A 40 -3.40 -1.01 -7.31
C ILE A 40 -4.14 -0.85 -5.97
N VAL A 41 -5.35 -0.28 -5.98
CA VAL A 41 -6.15 -0.10 -4.76
C VAL A 41 -6.48 -1.44 -4.11
N VAL A 42 -6.88 -2.44 -4.90
CA VAL A 42 -7.12 -3.80 -4.39
C VAL A 42 -5.86 -4.38 -3.77
N SER A 43 -4.69 -4.17 -4.37
CA SER A 43 -3.43 -4.67 -3.81
C SER A 43 -3.10 -4.06 -2.44
N TRP A 44 -3.40 -2.77 -2.24
CA TRP A 44 -3.20 -2.10 -0.95
C TRP A 44 -4.10 -2.68 0.14
N VAL A 45 -5.35 -2.97 -0.19
CA VAL A 45 -6.29 -3.58 0.75
C VAL A 45 -5.91 -5.02 1.07
N VAL A 46 -5.44 -5.80 0.09
CA VAL A 46 -5.10 -7.22 0.26
C VAL A 46 -3.77 -7.43 1.00
N THR A 47 -2.81 -6.52 0.83
CA THR A 47 -1.47 -6.66 1.45
C THR A 47 -1.51 -6.57 2.98
N LEU A 48 -2.39 -5.74 3.55
CA LEU A 48 -2.59 -5.61 5.00
C LEU A 48 -3.03 -6.92 5.68
N PRO A 49 -4.17 -7.55 5.30
CA PRO A 49 -4.60 -8.81 5.89
C PRO A 49 -3.64 -9.95 5.56
N ALA A 50 -3.08 -10.01 4.35
CA ALA A 50 -2.09 -11.04 4.00
C ALA A 50 -0.86 -10.97 4.92
N GLY A 51 -0.31 -9.77 5.14
CA GLY A 51 0.81 -9.55 6.05
C GLY A 51 0.46 -9.89 7.50
N GLY A 52 -0.71 -9.48 7.98
CA GLY A 52 -1.19 -9.80 9.34
C GLY A 52 -1.38 -11.29 9.58
N ILE A 53 -2.02 -11.99 8.64
CA ILE A 53 -2.22 -13.44 8.69
C ILE A 53 -0.88 -14.17 8.68
N LEU A 54 0.03 -13.78 7.78
CA LEU A 54 1.34 -14.41 7.70
C LEU A 54 2.18 -14.19 8.97
N ALA A 55 2.12 -12.98 9.54
CA ALA A 55 2.78 -12.68 10.81
C ALA A 55 2.21 -13.51 11.96
N ALA A 56 0.89 -13.66 12.05
CA ALA A 56 0.23 -14.50 13.05
C ALA A 56 0.62 -15.98 12.89
N LEU A 57 0.62 -16.50 11.67
CA LEU A 57 1.02 -17.87 11.37
C LEU A 57 2.45 -18.16 11.82
N PHE A 58 3.40 -17.29 11.47
CA PHE A 58 4.80 -17.47 11.89
C PHE A 58 4.98 -17.34 13.40
N PHE A 59 4.25 -16.43 14.05
CA PHE A 59 4.29 -16.31 15.50
C PHE A 59 3.86 -17.61 16.19
N PHE A 60 2.72 -18.19 15.80
CA PHE A 60 2.24 -19.43 16.41
C PHE A 60 3.11 -20.63 16.06
N LEU A 61 3.65 -20.69 14.83
CA LEU A 61 4.59 -21.73 14.43
C LEU A 61 5.85 -21.71 15.31
N PHE A 62 6.50 -20.56 15.44
CA PHE A 62 7.71 -20.45 16.25
C PHE A 62 7.45 -20.63 17.74
N LYS A 63 6.30 -20.14 18.23
CA LYS A 63 5.88 -20.39 19.60
C LYS A 63 5.69 -21.89 19.88
N GLY A 64 5.17 -22.67 18.93
CA GLY A 64 5.00 -24.12 19.12
C GLY A 64 6.29 -24.94 19.01
N ILE A 65 7.30 -24.43 18.31
CA ILE A 65 8.60 -25.13 18.14
C ILE A 65 9.58 -24.79 19.27
N PHE A 66 9.65 -23.51 19.67
CA PHE A 66 10.70 -22.99 20.57
C PHE A 66 10.18 -22.48 21.91
N GLY A 67 8.86 -22.30 22.06
CA GLY A 67 8.21 -21.92 23.31
C GLY A 67 7.65 -23.12 24.04
#